data_AF-A0A317HCS2-F1
#
_entry.id   AF-A0A317HCS2-F1
#
_cell.length_a   1.000
_cell.length_b   1.000
_cell.length_c   1.000
_cell.angle_alpha   90.00
_cell.angle_beta   90.00
_cell.angle_gamma   90.00
#
_symmetry.space_group_name_H-M   'P 1'
#
loop_
_entity.id
_entity.type
_entity.pdbx_description
1 polymer ?
#
loop_
_entity_poly.entity_id
_entity_poly.type
_entity_poly.pdbx_seq_one_letter_code
_entity_poly.pdbx_strand_id
1 'polypeptide(L)' 'MIALMEVAAARAMSGLLKDGELSVGVALSVKHTAATPVGCKVRAIATYQGAEGKLHQFKIEAFGLV' A
#
# COMPACT_ATOMS: atom_id res chain seq x y z
N MET A 1 9.20 -4.57 4.34
CA MET A 1 8.68 -3.83 3.17
C MET A 1 7.18 -4.02 3.01
N ILE A 2 6.66 -5.25 2.86
CA ILE A 2 5.22 -5.51 2.58
C ILE A 2 4.29 -4.83 3.60
N ALA A 3 4.55 -5.00 4.91
CA ALA A 3 3.74 -4.34 5.95
C ALA A 3 3.68 -2.79 5.80
N LEU A 4 4.77 -2.14 5.38
CA LEU A 4 4.79 -0.70 5.14
C LEU A 4 3.92 -0.32 3.93
N MET A 5 3.93 -1.15 2.88
CA MET A 5 3.10 -0.99 1.69
C MET A 5 1.61 -1.17 2.02
N GLU A 6 1.26 -2.18 2.82
CA GLU A 6 -0.11 -2.42 3.28
C GLU A 6 -0.62 -1.26 4.15
N VAL A 7 0.21 -0.72 5.05
CA VAL A 7 -0.15 0.47 5.85
C VAL A 7 -0.39 1.69 4.95
N ALA A 8 0.42 1.88 3.89
CA ALA A 8 0.19 2.96 2.94
C ALA A 8 -1.16 2.82 2.21
N ALA A 9 -1.50 1.60 1.76
CA ALA A 9 -2.79 1.32 1.14
C ALA A 9 -3.97 1.48 2.11
N ALA A 10 -3.86 0.97 3.34
CA ALA A 10 -4.90 1.10 4.37
C ALA A 10 -5.17 2.58 4.71
N ARG A 11 -4.11 3.40 4.81
CA ARG A 11 -4.25 4.85 5.01
C ARG A 11 -4.95 5.52 3.83
N ALA A 12 -4.57 5.17 2.60
CA ALA A 12 -5.24 5.69 1.40
C ALA A 12 -6.70 5.23 1.29
N MET A 13 -7.02 4.02 1.75
CA MET A 13 -8.36 3.45 1.76
C MET A 13 -9.30 4.16 2.75
N SER A 14 -8.78 4.70 3.85
CA SER A 14 -9.60 5.28 4.92
C SER A 14 -10.59 6.35 4.45
N GLY A 15 -10.22 7.18 3.46
CA GLY A 15 -11.10 8.20 2.89
C GLY A 15 -12.15 7.69 1.90
N LEU A 16 -12.14 6.39 1.59
CA LEU A 16 -13.07 5.74 0.68
C LEU A 16 -14.13 4.90 1.41
N LEU A 17 -13.95 4.67 2.71
CA LEU A 17 -14.83 3.86 3.55
C LEU A 17 -15.98 4.70 4.10
N LYS A 18 -17.14 4.07 4.29
CA LYS A 18 -18.24 4.68 5.03
C LYS A 18 -18.00 4.61 6.54
N ASP A 19 -18.76 5.39 7.29
CA ASP A 19 -18.73 5.34 8.75
C ASP A 19 -19.02 3.93 9.26
N GLY A 20 -18.14 3.43 10.12
CA GLY A 20 -18.22 2.08 10.68
C GLY A 20 -17.81 0.94 9.72
N GLU A 21 -17.41 1.26 8.48
CA GLU A 21 -16.92 0.27 7.52
C GLU A 21 -15.42 0.01 7.71
N LEU A 22 -15.03 -1.25 7.54
CA LEU A 22 -13.63 -1.68 7.49
C LEU A 22 -13.38 -2.43 6.19
N SER A 23 -12.15 -2.35 5.71
CA SER A 23 -11.67 -3.13 4.57
C SER A 23 -10.52 -4.03 4.98
N VAL A 24 -10.31 -5.10 4.21
CA VAL A 24 -9.23 -6.06 4.39
C VAL A 24 -8.47 -6.24 3.08
N GLY A 25 -7.17 -6.48 3.17
CA GLY A 25 -6.38 -6.89 2.01
C GLY A 25 -6.77 -8.30 1.57
N VAL A 26 -7.02 -8.50 0.28
CA VAL A 26 -7.40 -9.81 -0.29
C VAL A 26 -6.36 -10.42 -1.22
N ALA A 27 -5.52 -9.58 -1.84
CA ALA A 27 -4.45 -10.01 -2.73
C ALA A 27 -3.34 -8.96 -2.75
N LEU A 28 -2.08 -9.41 -2.84
CA LEU A 28 -0.92 -8.56 -3.06
C LEU A 28 0.05 -9.25 -4.03
N SER A 29 0.64 -8.47 -4.93
CA SER A 29 1.71 -8.94 -5.81
C SER A 29 2.85 -7.92 -5.75
N VAL A 30 4.04 -8.39 -5.36
CA VAL A 30 5.18 -7.52 -5.07
C VAL A 30 6.42 -8.06 -5.75
N LYS A 31 7.17 -7.16 -6.40
CA LYS A 31 8.52 -7.42 -6.92
C LYS A 31 9.52 -6.60 -6.12
N HIS A 32 10.48 -7.27 -5.48
CA HIS A 32 11.59 -6.60 -4.80
C HIS A 32 12.69 -6.33 -5.82
N THR A 33 12.86 -5.06 -6.22
CA THR A 33 13.73 -4.67 -7.35
C THR A 33 15.12 -4.21 -6.93
N ALA A 34 15.33 -3.83 -5.67
CA ALA A 34 16.62 -3.37 -5.16
C ALA A 34 16.75 -3.66 -3.65
N ALA A 35 17.93 -4.08 -3.21
CA ALA A 35 18.20 -4.32 -1.79
C ALA A 35 18.15 -3.01 -0.98
N THR A 36 17.64 -3.08 0.25
CA THR A 36 17.58 -1.94 1.18
C THR A 36 18.50 -2.22 2.38
N PRO A 37 19.56 -1.43 2.61
CA PRO A 37 20.46 -1.60 3.75
C PRO A 37 19.76 -1.41 5.10
N VAL A 38 20.31 -2.03 6.15
CA VAL A 38 19.87 -1.78 7.53
C VAL A 38 20.06 -0.31 7.89
N GLY A 39 19.05 0.28 8.53
CA GLY A 39 19.06 1.71 8.90
C GLY A 39 18.62 2.67 7.79
N CYS A 40 18.46 2.21 6.55
CA CYS A 40 17.89 3.02 5.48
C CYS A 40 16.43 3.37 5.79
N LYS A 41 16.07 4.65 5.64
CA LYS A 41 14.67 5.09 5.73
C LYS A 41 13.96 4.68 4.44
N VAL A 42 12.75 4.13 4.56
CA VAL A 42 11.96 3.72 3.39
C VAL A 42 10.67 4.52 3.35
N ARG A 43 10.29 4.98 2.15
CA ARG A 43 9.00 5.60 1.87
C ARG A 43 8.17 4.69 0.98
N ALA A 44 6.93 4.41 1.38
CA ALA A 44 5.93 3.75 0.54
C ALA A 44 4.84 4.75 0.14
N ILE A 45 4.42 4.69 -1.12
CA ILE A 45 3.36 5.53 -1.69
C ILE A 45 2.31 4.58 -2.27
N ALA A 46 1.06 4.77 -1.86
CA ALA A 46 -0.09 4.06 -2.42
C ALA A 46 -0.92 5.03 -3.27
N THR A 47 -1.16 4.65 -4.52
CA THR A 47 -2.01 5.39 -5.46
C THR A 47 -3.25 4.56 -5.74
N TYR A 48 -4.43 5.10 -5.40
CA TYR A 48 -5.70 4.46 -5.69
C TYR A 48 -5.94 4.42 -7.21
N GLN A 49 -6.31 3.25 -7.73
CA GLN A 49 -6.54 3.03 -9.17
C GLN A 49 -8.02 2.91 -9.53
N GLY A 50 -8.91 2.89 -8.54
CA GLY A 50 -10.34 2.73 -8.74
C GLY A 50 -10.89 1.46 -8.09
N ALA A 51 -12.20 1.33 -8.19
CA ALA A 51 -12.94 0.17 -7.71
C ALA A 51 -13.32 -0.73 -8.89
N GLU A 52 -13.20 -2.04 -8.69
CA GLU A 52 -13.74 -3.07 -9.57
C GLU A 52 -14.73 -3.91 -8.75
N GLY A 53 -16.02 -3.58 -8.87
CA GLY A 53 -17.07 -4.15 -8.01
C GLY A 53 -16.83 -3.81 -6.53
N LYS A 54 -16.55 -4.83 -5.71
CA LYS A 54 -16.25 -4.68 -4.27
C LYS A 54 -14.75 -4.53 -3.97
N LEU A 55 -13.90 -4.58 -4.98
CA LEU A 55 -12.45 -4.55 -4.81
C LEU A 55 -11.90 -3.16 -5.08
N HIS A 56 -11.08 -2.65 -4.17
CA HIS A 56 -10.35 -1.40 -4.33
C HIS A 56 -8.91 -1.71 -4.73
N GLN A 57 -8.48 -1.17 -5.87
CA GLN A 57 -7.14 -1.42 -6.41
C GLN A 57 -6.19 -0.28 -6.06
N PHE A 58 -4.97 -0.66 -5.68
CA PHE A 58 -3.90 0.28 -5.35
C PHE A 58 -2.60 -0.13 -6.06
N LYS A 59 -1.96 0.83 -6.74
CA LYS A 59 -0.56 0.70 -7.11
C LYS A 59 0.29 1.20 -5.96
N ILE A 60 1.24 0.39 -5.50
CA ILE A 60 2.08 0.74 -4.37
C ILE A 60 3.55 0.65 -4.77
N GLU A 61 4.30 1.69 -4.43
CA GLU A 61 5.73 1.80 -4.75
C GLU A 61 6.50 2.12 -3.46
N ALA A 62 7.62 1.44 -3.26
CA ALA A 62 8.48 1.63 -2.09
C ALA A 62 9.90 2.00 -2.52
N PHE A 63 10.46 3.02 -1.89
CA PHE A 63 11.77 3.59 -2.23
C PHE A 63 12.62 3.76 -0.98
N GLY A 64 13.87 3.32 -1.04
CA GLY A 64 14.89 3.72 -0.07
C GLY A 64 15.19 5.20 -0.21
N LEU A 65 15.30 5.89 0.93
CA LEU A 65 15.77 7.26 1.04
C LEU A 65 17.23 7.19 1.48
N VAL A 66 18.08 7.92 0.75
CA VAL A 66 19.51 8.08 1.08
C VAL A 66 19.64 8.99 2.30
#